data_AF-A0AAW6NIT9-F1
#
_entry.id   AF-A0AAW6NIT9-F1
#
_cell.length_a   1.000
_cell.length_b   1.000
_cell.length_c   1.000
_cell.angle_alpha   90.00
_cell.angle_beta   90.00
_cell.angle_gamma   90.00
#
_symmetry.space_group_name_H-M   'P 1'
#
loop_
_entity.id
_entity.type
_entity.pdbx_description
1 polymer ?
#
loop_
_entity_poly.entity_id
_entity_poly.type
_entity_poly.pdbx_seq_one_letter_code
_entity_poly.pdbx_strand_id
1 'polypeptide(L)' 'MDPKLSKKPLIIASNNDSSVIAMNKLAKSVGIKRGTPIFKCRDLIQQHRLEVRS' A
#
# COMPACT_ATOMS: atom_id res chain seq x y z
N MET A 1 -17.52 -0.06 4.24
CA MET A 1 -16.11 -0.14 4.69
C MET A 1 -15.86 -1.56 5.15
N ASP A 2 -15.08 -2.34 4.39
CA ASP A 2 -14.77 -3.74 4.74
C ASP A 2 -13.84 -3.80 5.96
N PRO A 3 -14.28 -4.36 7.11
CA PRO A 3 -13.47 -4.39 8.33
C PRO A 3 -12.23 -5.29 8.22
N LYS A 4 -12.16 -6.16 7.20
CA LYS A 4 -10.99 -7.01 6.92
C LYS A 4 -9.77 -6.19 6.46
N LEU A 5 -9.99 -5.07 5.78
CA LEU A 5 -8.93 -4.20 5.25
C LEU A 5 -8.25 -3.36 6.34
N SER A 6 -8.78 -3.36 7.57
CA SER A 6 -8.21 -2.65 8.72
C SER A 6 -7.25 -3.49 9.56
N LYS A 7 -7.12 -4.80 9.29
CA LYS A 7 -6.25 -5.70 10.08
C LYS A 7 -4.83 -5.82 9.54
N LYS A 8 -4.61 -5.47 8.28
CA LYS A 8 -3.30 -5.54 7.61
C LYS A 8 -3.04 -4.26 6.84
N PRO A 9 -1.78 -3.81 6.76
CA PRO A 9 -1.43 -2.67 5.93
C PRO A 9 -1.71 -3.00 4.45
N LEU A 10 -2.48 -2.15 3.77
CA LEU A 10 -2.97 -2.34 2.42
C LEU A 10 -2.71 -1.09 1.59
N ILE A 11 -2.23 -1.29 0.37
CA ILE A 11 -2.06 -0.26 -0.65
C ILE A 11 -2.77 -0.65 -1.94
N ILE A 12 -3.32 0.35 -2.63
CA ILE A 12 -3.90 0.23 -3.96
C ILE A 12 -2.94 0.90 -4.94
N ALA A 13 -2.50 0.14 -5.93
CA ALA A 13 -1.67 0.59 -7.04
C ALA A 13 -2.54 0.94 -8.24
N SER A 14 -2.16 1.99 -8.99
CA SER A 14 -2.68 2.17 -10.35
C SER A 14 -2.09 1.10 -11.25
N ASN A 15 -2.93 0.40 -12.00
CA ASN A 15 -2.48 -0.55 -13.03
C ASN A 15 -1.71 0.12 -14.17
N ASN A 16 -1.93 1.42 -14.41
CA ASN A 16 -1.30 2.13 -15.52
C ASN A 16 0.08 2.70 -15.15
N ASP A 17 0.22 3.21 -13.92
CA ASP A 17 1.40 3.99 -13.49
C ASP A 17 2.19 3.30 -12.37
N SER A 18 1.78 2.09 -11.98
CA SER A 18 2.41 1.31 -10.89
C SER A 18 2.67 2.13 -9.63
N SER A 19 1.81 3.11 -9.36
CA SER A 19 1.99 4.11 -8.30
C SER A 19 0.88 3.99 -7.27
N VAL A 20 1.19 4.25 -6.00
CA VAL A 20 0.24 4.12 -4.89
C VAL A 20 -0.82 5.21 -4.99
N ILE A 21 -2.03 4.82 -5.41
CA ILE A 21 -3.17 5.74 -5.56
C ILE A 21 -4.07 5.75 -4.33
N ALA A 22 -4.09 4.71 -3.52
CA ALA A 22 -4.82 4.69 -2.25
C ALA A 22 -4.12 3.76 -1.25
N MET A 23 -4.40 3.94 0.02
CA MET A 23 -3.82 3.12 1.10
C MET A 23 -4.65 3.27 2.37
N ASN A 24 -4.55 2.30 3.27
CA ASN A 24 -5.21 2.37 4.58
C ASN A 24 -4.34 3.10 5.63
N LYS A 25 -4.91 3.36 6.82
CA LYS A 25 -4.20 4.02 7.93
C LYS A 25 -2.95 3.24 8.36
N LEU A 26 -2.98 1.92 8.33
CA LEU A 26 -1.84 1.08 8.70
C LEU A 26 -0.68 1.28 7.71
N ALA A 27 -0.92 1.20 6.41
CA ALA A 27 0.11 1.44 5.39
C ALA A 27 0.70 2.86 5.49
N LYS A 28 -0.15 3.86 5.78
CA LYS A 28 0.31 5.23 6.05
C LYS A 28 1.22 5.29 7.29
N SER A 29 0.90 4.54 8.35
CA SER A 29 1.70 4.48 9.58
C SER A 29 3.05 3.77 9.39
N VAL A 30 3.15 2.87 8.41
CA VAL A 30 4.41 2.19 8.04
C VAL A 30 5.35 3.13 7.25
N GLY A 31 4.86 4.27 6.78
CA GLY A 31 5.66 5.27 6.05
C GLY A 31 5.43 5.26 4.53
N ILE A 32 4.44 4.50 4.04
CA ILE A 32 4.05 4.60 2.62
C ILE A 32 3.43 5.97 2.36
N LYS A 33 3.90 6.65 1.31
CA LYS A 33 3.35 7.92 0.84
C LYS A 33 2.54 7.70 -0.44
N ARG A 34 1.38 8.37 -0.52
CA ARG A 34 0.54 8.39 -1.73
C ARG A 34 1.31 9.04 -2.89
N GLY A 35 1.16 8.50 -4.10
CA GLY A 35 1.91 8.92 -5.29
C GLY A 35 3.32 8.33 -5.40
N THR A 36 3.77 7.55 -4.40
CA THR A 36 5.05 6.85 -4.51
C THR A 36 4.90 5.65 -5.44
N PRO A 37 5.83 5.43 -6.38
CA PRO A 37 5.86 4.21 -7.17
C PRO A 37 6.02 2.96 -6.31
N ILE A 38 5.24 1.91 -6.60
CA ILE A 38 5.23 0.63 -5.87
C ILE A 38 6.63 0.03 -5.76
N PHE A 39 7.43 0.14 -6.82
CA PHE A 39 8.79 -0.42 -6.85
C PHE A 39 9.72 0.19 -5.79
N LYS A 40 9.54 1.46 -5.42
CA LYS A 40 10.32 2.11 -4.36
C LYS A 40 9.86 1.67 -2.96
N CYS A 41 8.61 1.23 -2.86
CA CYS A 41 8.04 0.71 -1.62
C CYS A 41 8.18 -0.82 -1.52
N ARG A 42 8.84 -1.48 -2.47
CA ARG A 42 8.89 -2.94 -2.56
C ARG A 42 9.55 -3.57 -1.33
N ASP A 43 10.60 -2.95 -0.80
CA ASP A 43 11.23 -3.34 0.46
C ASP A 43 10.26 -3.25 1.63
N LEU A 44 9.57 -2.10 1.79
CA LEU A 44 8.56 -1.92 2.84
C LEU A 44 7.42 -2.93 2.71
N ILE A 45 6.97 -3.20 1.47
CA ILE A 45 5.92 -4.17 1.16
C ILE A 45 6.33 -5.57 1.61
N GLN A 46 7.57 -6.00 1.35
CA GLN A 46 8.06 -7.29 1.81
C GLN A 46 8.30 -7.32 3.33
N GLN A 47 8.96 -6.31 3.89
CA GLN A 47 9.28 -6.25 5.31
C GLN A 47 8.04 -6.25 6.19
N HIS A 48 7.02 -5.46 5.84
CA HIS A 48 5.79 -5.32 6.61
C HIS A 48 4.63 -6.19 6.08
N ARG A 49 4.90 -7.04 5.08
CA ARG A 49 3.90 -7.89 4.41
C ARG A 49 2.64 -7.10 4.01
N LEU A 50 2.83 -5.94 3.38
CA LEU A 50 1.71 -5.14 2.89
C LEU A 50 0.97 -5.90 1.79
N GLU A 51 -0.36 -5.84 1.84
CA GLU A 51 -1.18 -6.33 0.76
C GLU A 51 -1.27 -5.26 -0.33
N VAL A 52 -0.91 -5.63 -1.56
CA VAL A 52 -0.99 -4.77 -2.74
C VAL A 52 -2.16 -5.23 -3.59
N ARG A 53 -3.07 -4.31 -3.92
CA ARG A 53 -4.15 -4.55 -4.87
C ARG A 53 -4.11 -3.52 -5.98
N SER A 54 -4.66 -3.88 -7.14
CA SER A 54 -4.80 -3.05 -8.33
C SER A 54 -6.27 -2.92 -8.68
#